data_AF-A0A7V5EWW5-F1
#
_entry.id   AF-A0A7V5EWW5-F1
#
_cell.length_a   1.000
_cell.length_b   1.000
_cell.length_c   1.000
_cell.angle_alpha   90.00
_cell.angle_beta   90.00
_cell.angle_gamma   90.00
#
_symmetry.space_group_name_H-M   'P 1'
#
loop_
_entity.id
_entity.type
_entity.pdbx_description
1 polymer ?
#
loop_
_entity_poly.entity_id
_entity_poly.type
_entity_poly.pdbx_seq_one_letter_code
_entity_poly.pdbx_strand_id
1 'polypeptide(L)' 'MQHHLVSFEYGLGAVWGYVAAPSAEEILAAAPEVDVHDEPPVWFEPEDLERLRRRTIVLEDGSVVDSLLHRGPRY' A
#
# COMPACT_ATOMS: atom_id res chain seq x y z
N MET A 1 7.40 10.46 -9.60
CA MET A 1 6.59 9.36 -9.05
C MET A 1 5.99 9.84 -7.74
N GLN A 2 4.70 9.56 -7.53
CA GLN A 2 3.95 9.95 -6.34
C GLN A 2 3.80 8.72 -5.44
N HIS A 3 3.71 8.93 -4.12
CA HIS A 3 3.50 7.85 -3.16
C HIS A 3 2.02 7.80 -2.77
N HIS A 4 1.37 6.69 -3.09
CA HIS A 4 -0.03 6.45 -2.79
C HIS A 4 -0.12 5.46 -1.62
N LEU A 5 -0.92 5.79 -0.60
CA LEU A 5 -1.23 4.85 0.46
C LEU A 5 -2.25 3.85 -0.10
N VAL A 6 -2.00 2.57 0.07
CA VAL A 6 -2.89 1.51 -0.36
C VAL A 6 -3.20 0.56 0.78
N SER A 7 -4.39 -0.03 0.73
CA SER A 7 -4.77 -1.14 1.59
C SER A 7 -5.25 -2.33 0.75
N PHE A 8 -4.92 -3.52 1.19
CA PHE A 8 -5.45 -4.77 0.64
C PHE A 8 -6.20 -5.51 1.73
N GLU A 9 -7.48 -5.80 1.51
CA GLU A 9 -8.28 -6.58 2.47
C GLU A 9 -7.81 -8.04 2.50
N TYR A 10 -7.39 -8.51 3.68
CA TYR A 10 -6.90 -9.86 3.90
C TYR A 10 -7.51 -10.48 5.15
N GLY A 11 -8.54 -11.31 4.94
CA GLY A 11 -9.27 -11.98 6.01
C GLY A 11 -10.11 -11.01 6.84
N LEU A 12 -9.79 -10.87 8.13
CA LEU A 12 -10.50 -9.96 9.06
C LEU A 12 -9.81 -8.60 9.23
N GLY A 13 -8.76 -8.33 8.44
CA GLY A 13 -8.00 -7.08 8.52
C GLY A 13 -7.56 -6.60 7.15
N ALA A 14 -6.80 -5.51 7.13
CA ALA A 14 -6.23 -4.95 5.93
C ALA A 14 -4.72 -4.82 6.06
N VAL A 15 -4.00 -5.12 4.99
CA VAL A 15 -2.56 -4.90 4.87
C VAL A 15 -2.33 -3.56 4.21
N TRP A 16 -1.55 -2.71 4.87
CA TRP A 16 -1.29 -1.34 4.42
C TRP A 16 0.13 -1.20 3.85
N GLY A 17 0.29 -0.35 2.85
CA GLY A 17 1.59 -0.04 2.28
C GLY A 17 1.57 1.22 1.42
N TYR A 18 2.74 1.73 1.09
CA TYR A 18 2.88 2.80 0.09
C TYR A 18 3.32 2.21 -1.24
N VAL A 19 2.69 2.66 -2.33
CA VAL A 19 3.08 2.32 -3.71
C VAL A 19 3.53 3.59 -4.43
N ALA A 20 4.71 3.54 -5.03
CA ALA A 20 5.21 4.57 -5.93
C ALA A 20 4.66 4.33 -7.33
N ALA A 21 3.78 5.22 -7.79
CA ALA A 21 3.21 5.20 -9.13
C ALA A 21 3.05 6.63 -9.69
N PRO A 22 2.86 6.79 -11.01
CA PRO A 22 2.49 8.08 -11.59
C PRO A 22 1.11 8.57 -11.13
N SER A 23 0.15 7.65 -10.98
CA SER A 23 -1.23 7.92 -10.55
C SER A 23 -1.84 6.75 -9.77
N ALA A 24 -2.92 7.04 -9.04
CA ALA A 24 -3.75 6.02 -8.39
C ALA A 24 -4.42 5.08 -9.40
N GLU A 25 -4.80 5.58 -10.58
CA GLU A 25 -5.42 4.80 -11.65
C GLU A 25 -4.49 3.69 -12.16
N GLU A 26 -3.17 3.96 -12.27
CA GLU A 26 -2.20 2.92 -12.65
C GLU A 26 -2.09 1.81 -11.61
N ILE A 27 -2.20 2.16 -10.32
CA ILE A 27 -2.21 1.18 -9.23
C ILE A 27 -3.46 0.31 -9.34
N LEU A 28 -4.64 0.92 -9.51
CA LEU A 28 -5.90 0.20 -9.62
C LEU A 28 -5.99 -0.64 -10.90
N ALA A 29 -5.35 -0.21 -12.00
CA ALA A 29 -5.27 -0.99 -13.23
C ALA A 29 -4.39 -2.24 -13.08
N ALA A 30 -3.31 -2.14 -12.30
CA ALA A 30 -2.38 -3.25 -12.04
C ALA A 30 -2.83 -4.17 -10.90
N ALA A 31 -3.55 -3.62 -9.92
CA ALA A 31 -4.01 -4.29 -8.71
C ALA A 31 -5.42 -3.81 -8.34
N PRO A 32 -6.48 -4.29 -9.02
CA PRO A 32 -7.84 -3.82 -8.78
C PRO A 32 -8.41 -4.25 -7.43
N GLU A 33 -7.72 -5.15 -6.72
CA GLU A 33 -8.13 -5.63 -5.40
C GLU A 33 -7.60 -4.78 -4.24
N VAL A 34 -6.83 -3.72 -4.51
CA VAL A 34 -6.37 -2.78 -3.48
C VAL A 34 -7.19 -1.50 -3.51
N ASP A 35 -7.38 -0.90 -2.34
CA ASP A 35 -7.94 0.44 -2.21
C ASP A 35 -6.83 1.47 -2.10
N VAL A 36 -6.98 2.60 -2.80
CA VAL A 36 -6.07 3.75 -2.71
C VAL A 36 -6.68 4.80 -1.80
N HIS A 37 -5.89 5.29 -0.85
CA HIS A 37 -6.31 6.26 0.16
C HIS A 37 -5.54 7.58 0.02
N ASP A 38 -6.26 8.70 0.08
CA ASP A 38 -5.65 10.04 0.10
C ASP A 38 -5.04 10.38 1.47
N GLU A 39 -5.67 9.92 2.55
CA GLU A 39 -5.26 10.19 3.93
C GLU A 39 -5.12 8.88 4.73
N PRO A 40 -4.14 8.80 5.65
CA PRO A 40 -4.02 7.66 6.54
C PRO A 40 -5.15 7.65 7.59
N PRO A 41 -5.57 6.46 8.05
CA PRO A 41 -6.54 6.36 9.15
C PRO A 41 -6.10 7.09 10.42
N VAL A 42 -7.05 7.64 11.18
CA VAL A 42 -6.77 8.38 12.43
C VAL A 42 -6.08 7.55 13.53
N TRP A 43 -6.18 6.23 13.47
CA TRP A 43 -5.52 5.32 14.41
C TRP A 43 -4.09 4.94 13.98
N PHE A 44 -3.62 5.38 12.80
CA PHE A 44 -2.26 5.13 12.36
C PHE A 44 -1.27 5.99 13.13
N GLU A 45 -0.33 5.35 13.81
CA GLU A 45 0.74 6.08 14.47
C GLU A 45 1.70 6.68 13.41
N PRO A 46 2.22 7.91 13.63
CA PRO A 46 3.16 8.52 12.70
C PRO A 46 4.40 7.65 12.42
N GLU A 47 4.88 6.92 13.42
CA GLU A 47 6.02 6.02 13.28
C GLU A 47 5.71 4.86 12.32
N ASP A 48 4.51 4.30 12.37
CA ASP A 48 4.09 3.23 11.46
C ASP A 48 3.95 3.75 10.02
N LEU A 49 3.45 4.97 9.82
CA LEU A 49 3.43 5.61 8.51
C LEU A 49 4.85 5.82 7.96
N GLU A 50 5.78 6.26 8.78
CA GLU A 50 7.19 6.38 8.36
C GLU A 50 7.79 5.03 8.00
N ARG A 51 7.49 3.96 8.75
CA ARG A 51 7.95 2.60 8.44
C ARG A 51 7.39 2.11 7.11
N LEU A 52 6.11 2.36 6.82
CA LEU A 52 5.51 2.03 5.53
C LEU A 52 6.13 2.83 4.39
N ARG A 53 6.36 4.14 4.57
CA ARG A 53 7.01 4.99 3.57
C ARG A 53 8.42 4.52 3.24
N ARG A 54 9.20 4.10 4.22
CA ARG A 54 10.55 3.53 4.00
C ARG A 54 10.52 2.20 3.23
N ARG A 55 9.38 1.52 3.21
CA ARG A 55 9.15 0.24 2.52
C ARG A 55 8.29 0.38 1.26
N THR A 56 8.24 1.58 0.70
CA THR A 56 7.48 1.87 -0.52
C THR A 56 7.77 0.82 -1.61
N ILE A 57 6.70 0.31 -2.20
CA ILE A 57 6.71 -0.65 -3.30
C ILE A 57 6.75 0.16 -4.60
N VAL A 58 7.68 -0.15 -5.49
CA VAL A 58 7.69 0.45 -6.83
C VAL A 58 6.85 -0.45 -7.73
N LEU A 59 5.94 0.14 -8.50
CA LEU A 59 5.16 -0.58 -9.50
C LEU A 59 6.06 -0.95 -10.70
N GLU A 60 6.82 -2.04 -10.57
CA GLU A 60 7.68 -2.61 -11.63
C GLU A 60 7.30 -4.08 -11.84
N ASP A 61 6.53 -4.38 -12.90
CA ASP A 61 6.23 -5.71 -13.48
C ASP A 61 5.92 -6.89 -12.52
N GLY A 62 5.52 -6.61 -11.28
CA GLY A 62 5.23 -7.59 -10.24
C GLY A 62 3.90 -7.32 -9.53
N SER A 63 3.35 -8.34 -8.86
CA SER A 63 2.08 -8.19 -8.13
C SER A 63 2.27 -7.29 -6.90
N VAL A 64 1.53 -6.17 -6.87
CA VAL A 64 1.47 -5.25 -5.73
C VAL A 64 0.98 -5.98 -4.47
N VAL A 65 -0.04 -6.84 -4.63
CA VAL A 65 -0.61 -7.64 -3.53
C VAL A 65 0.44 -8.57 -2.94
N ASP A 66 1.19 -9.28 -3.77
CA ASP A 66 2.25 -10.18 -3.30
C ASP A 66 3.31 -9.40 -2.51
N SER A 67 3.69 -8.21 -3.00
CA SER A 67 4.62 -7.32 -2.30
C SER A 67 4.07 -6.80 -0.96
N LEU A 68 2.77 -6.49 -0.88
CA LEU A 68 2.10 -6.10 0.36
C LEU A 68 2.10 -7.25 1.37
N LEU A 69 1.73 -8.47 0.95
CA LEU A 69 1.67 -9.65 1.81
C LEU A 69 3.04 -10.08 2.33
N HIS A 70 4.10 -9.96 1.53
CA HIS A 70 5.46 -10.33 1.94
C HIS A 70 6.16 -9.27 2.79
N ARG A 71 5.73 -8.01 2.76
CA ARG A 71 6.39 -6.88 3.45
C ARG A 71 5.59 -6.25 4.59
N GLY A 72 4.30 -6.58 4.68
CA GLY A 72 3.42 -6.08 5.72
C GLY A 72 3.90 -6.48 7.13
N PRO A 73 3.77 -5.60 8.13
CA PRO A 73 3.84 -6.03 9.53
C PRO A 73 2.79 -7.12 9.77
N ARG A 74 3.23 -8.28 10.28
CA ARG A 74 2.33 -9.26 10.88
C ARG A 74 1.84 -8.64 12.20
N TYR A 75 0.68 -8.00 12.16
CA TYR A 75 -0.04 -7.61 13.39
C TYR A 75 -0.83 -8.81 13.92
#